data_AF-W2TZB8-F1
#
_entry.id   AF-W2TZB8-F1
#
_cell.length_a   1.000
_cell.length_b   1.000
_cell.length_c   1.000
_cell.angle_alpha   90.00
_cell.angle_beta   90.00
_cell.angle_gamma   90.00
#
_symmetry.space_group_name_H-M   'P 1'
#
loop_
_entity.id
_entity.type
_entity.pdbx_description
1 polymer ?
#
loop_
_entity_poly.entity_id
_entity_poly.type
_entity_poly.pdbx_seq_one_letter_code
_entity_poly.pdbx_strand_id
1 'polypeptide(L)'
;MSKLITREVEKLKIHVESCVVLHQLRVPLLIVHLEDGQSVDIQFPDEHFQAIRNTNLIRHYVDCDHRLSLLFFYLRTLFDALDIRNSKYGLLSSYHILLLA
;
A
#
# COMPACT_ATOMS: atom_id res chain seq x y z
N MET A 1 -8.07 20.01 7.73
CA MET A 1 -7.96 19.17 6.51
C MET A 1 -9.03 18.10 6.43
N SER A 2 -9.28 17.29 7.48
CA SER A 2 -10.23 16.16 7.36
C SER A 2 -11.65 16.57 6.95
N LYS A 3 -12.23 17.63 7.52
CA LYS A 3 -13.55 18.15 7.13
C LYS A 3 -13.68 18.54 5.65
N LEU A 4 -12.59 18.99 5.02
CA LEU A 4 -12.58 19.32 3.59
C LEU A 4 -12.59 18.04 2.75
N ILE A 5 -11.77 17.07 3.13
CA ILE A 5 -11.66 15.77 2.44
C ILE A 5 -13.00 15.03 2.53
N THR A 6 -13.59 14.93 3.71
CA THR A 6 -14.92 14.32 3.90
C THR A 6 -15.96 14.98 3.00
N ARG A 7 -16.00 16.31 2.95
CA ARG A 7 -16.93 17.05 2.09
C ARG A 7 -16.74 16.76 0.59
N GLU A 8 -15.51 16.69 0.11
CA GLU A 8 -15.25 16.43 -1.32
C GLU A 8 -15.50 14.97 -1.69
N VAL A 9 -15.29 14.03 -0.76
CA VAL A 9 -15.59 12.60 -0.99
C VAL A 9 -17.11 12.33 -0.94
N GLU A 10 -17.85 13.02 -0.08
CA GLU A 10 -19.32 12.99 -0.07
C GLU A 10 -19.92 13.44 -1.41
N LYS A 11 -19.31 14.41 -2.09
CA LYS A 11 -19.73 14.84 -3.45
C LYS A 11 -19.57 13.75 -4.49
N LEU A 12 -18.64 12.81 -4.29
CA LEU A 12 -18.45 11.64 -5.14
C LEU A 12 -19.44 10.51 -4.83
N LYS A 13 -20.38 10.73 -3.90
CA LYS A 13 -21.32 9.72 -3.37
C LYS A 13 -20.61 8.53 -2.72
N ILE A 14 -19.40 8.77 -2.21
CA ILE A 14 -18.62 7.77 -1.48
C ILE A 14 -18.78 8.07 0.00
N HIS A 15 -19.24 7.07 0.76
CA HIS A 15 -19.47 7.20 2.19
C HIS A 15 -18.18 6.92 2.97
N VAL A 16 -17.69 7.94 3.69
CA VAL A 16 -16.43 7.90 4.44
C VAL A 16 -16.72 7.73 5.91
N GLU A 17 -16.21 6.65 6.50
CA GLU A 17 -16.28 6.41 7.93
C GLU A 17 -15.30 7.31 8.68
N SER A 18 -14.03 7.34 8.23
CA SER A 18 -13.00 8.17 8.88
C SER A 18 -11.84 8.53 7.95
N CYS A 19 -11.12 9.58 8.32
CA CYS A 19 -9.91 10.02 7.63
C CYS A 19 -8.77 10.21 8.63
N VAL A 20 -7.64 9.56 8.39
CA VAL A 20 -6.41 9.71 9.18
C VAL A 20 -5.36 10.41 8.33
N VAL A 21 -4.73 11.45 8.88
CA VAL A 21 -3.71 12.21 8.17
C VAL A 21 -2.38 12.12 8.92
N LEU A 22 -1.36 11.57 8.27
CA LEU A 22 -0.03 11.32 8.81
C LEU A 22 1.00 12.18 8.08
N HIS A 23 1.13 13.43 8.51
CA HIS A 23 2.02 14.41 7.87
C HIS A 23 3.50 14.27 8.24
N GLN A 24 3.80 13.64 9.39
CA GLN A 24 5.17 13.55 9.92
C GLN A 24 5.95 12.33 9.41
N LEU A 25 5.34 11.52 8.53
CA LEU A 25 6.04 10.42 7.88
C LEU A 25 6.96 10.95 6.79
N ARG A 26 7.99 10.17 6.44
CA ARG A 26 8.90 10.48 5.32
C ARG A 26 8.15 10.74 4.01
N VAL A 27 7.06 10.01 3.80
CA VAL A 27 6.09 10.25 2.73
C VAL A 27 4.75 10.53 3.40
N PRO A 28 4.20 11.75 3.28
CA PRO A 28 2.91 12.09 3.87
C PRO A 28 1.81 11.16 3.37
N LEU A 29 0.99 10.67 4.30
CA LEU A 29 -0.06 9.69 4.00
C LEU A 29 -1.43 10.20 4.49
N LEU A 30 -2.43 10.09 3.62
CA LEU A 30 -3.84 10.26 3.94
C LEU A 30 -4.51 8.90 3.80
N ILE A 31 -5.05 8.38 4.89
CA ILE A 31 -5.79 7.12 4.90
C ILE A 31 -7.28 7.46 4.97
N VAL A 32 -8.05 6.97 4.02
CA VAL A 32 -9.51 7.12 3.96
C VAL A 32 -10.14 5.76 4.22
N HIS A 33 -10.88 5.65 5.31
CA HIS A 33 -11.67 4.47 5.65
C HIS A 33 -13.10 4.68 5.15
N LEU A 34 -13.57 3.77 4.30
CA LEU A 34 -14.91 3.78 3.72
C LEU A 34 -15.86 2.91 4.55
N GLU A 35 -17.15 3.25 4.54
CA GLU A 35 -18.17 2.51 5.30
C GLU A 35 -18.34 1.06 4.85
N ASP A 36 -17.90 0.71 3.64
CA ASP A 36 -17.93 -0.66 3.11
C ASP A 36 -16.73 -1.52 3.58
N GLY A 37 -15.89 -0.98 4.46
CA GLY A 37 -14.70 -1.64 5.01
C GLY A 37 -13.44 -1.51 4.14
N GLN A 38 -13.51 -0.84 3.00
CA GLN A 38 -12.32 -0.55 2.19
C GLN A 38 -11.49 0.57 2.82
N SER A 39 -10.16 0.45 2.66
CA SER A 39 -9.20 1.47 3.08
C SER A 39 -8.40 1.94 1.87
N VAL A 40 -8.34 3.25 1.67
CA VAL A 40 -7.59 3.87 0.58
C VAL A 40 -6.44 4.69 1.16
N ASP A 41 -5.23 4.28 0.82
CA ASP A 41 -3.99 4.93 1.22
C ASP A 41 -3.54 5.89 0.11
N ILE A 42 -3.66 7.20 0.36
CA ILE A 42 -3.27 8.27 -0.57
C ILE A 42 -1.92 8.83 -0.13
N GLN A 43 -0.88 8.53 -0.93
CA GLN A 43 0.46 9.06 -0.74
C GLN A 43 0.68 10.27 -1.65
N PHE A 44 1.31 11.30 -1.10
CA PHE A 44 1.78 12.42 -1.91
C PHE A 44 3.15 12.05 -2.48
N PRO A 45 3.31 12.04 -3.81
CA PRO A 45 4.52 11.51 -4.44
C PRO A 45 5.75 12.34 -4.07
N ASP A 46 6.89 11.65 -3.94
CA ASP A 46 8.19 12.30 -3.99
C ASP A 46 8.55 12.67 -5.44
N GLU A 47 9.58 13.50 -5.63
CA GLU A 47 10.02 13.95 -6.97
C GLU A 47 10.36 12.78 -7.91
N HIS A 48 10.61 11.59 -7.37
CA HIS A 48 11.10 10.43 -8.09
C HIS A 48 10.03 9.36 -8.34
N PHE A 49 8.83 9.50 -7.75
CA PHE A 49 7.71 8.56 -7.84
C PHE A 49 8.12 7.10 -7.57
N GLN A 50 8.98 6.87 -6.58
CA GLN A 50 9.68 5.59 -6.40
C GLN A 50 8.71 4.40 -6.24
N ALA A 51 7.64 4.56 -5.46
CA ALA A 51 6.65 3.50 -5.25
C ALA A 51 6.02 3.04 -6.57
N ILE A 52 5.59 3.98 -7.42
CA ILE A 52 4.95 3.69 -8.72
C ILE A 52 5.96 3.03 -9.67
N ARG A 53 7.20 3.54 -9.73
CA ARG A 53 8.25 2.98 -10.57
C ARG A 53 8.61 1.56 -10.17
N ASN A 54 8.71 1.29 -8.88
CA ASN A 54 8.99 -0.05 -8.36
C ASN A 54 7.86 -1.02 -8.69
N THR A 55 6.59 -0.62 -8.50
CA THR A 55 5.45 -1.45 -8.90
C THR A 55 5.45 -1.73 -10.40
N ASN A 56 5.78 -0.72 -11.23
CA ASN A 56 5.86 -0.93 -12.68
C ASN A 56 7.02 -1.88 -13.07
N LEU A 57 8.16 -1.82 -12.38
CA LEU A 57 9.26 -2.76 -12.60
C LEU A 57 8.84 -4.20 -12.28
N ILE A 58 8.21 -4.42 -11.11
CA ILE A 58 7.70 -5.74 -10.72
C ILE A 58 6.68 -6.26 -11.73
N ARG A 59 5.79 -5.40 -12.25
CA ARG A 59 4.85 -5.76 -13.31
C ARG A 59 5.57 -6.34 -14.53
N HIS A 60 6.66 -5.70 -14.98
CA HIS A 60 7.46 -6.22 -16.09
C HIS A 60 8.13 -7.55 -15.78
N TYR A 61 8.59 -7.77 -14.54
CA TYR A 61 9.14 -9.08 -14.15
C TYR A 61 8.09 -10.18 -14.16
N VAL A 62 6.86 -9.89 -13.71
CA VAL A 62 5.73 -10.82 -13.80
C VAL A 62 5.34 -11.10 -15.25
N ASP A 63 5.38 -10.08 -16.12
CA ASP A 63 5.11 -10.25 -17.56
C ASP A 63 6.16 -11.16 -18.22
N CYS A 64 7.42 -11.13 -17.75
CA CYS A 64 8.48 -12.03 -18.20
C CYS A 64 8.36 -13.44 -17.62
N ASP A 65 7.97 -13.59 -16.35
CA ASP A 65 7.78 -14.88 -15.69
C ASP A 65 6.61 -14.87 -14.69
N HIS A 66 5.49 -15.44 -15.12
CA HIS A 66 4.28 -15.56 -14.30
C HIS A 66 4.48 -16.35 -12.99
N ARG A 67 5.52 -17.19 -12.90
CA ARG A 67 5.83 -17.96 -11.69
C ARG A 67 6.27 -17.05 -10.54
N LEU A 68 6.77 -15.85 -10.85
CA LEU A 68 7.12 -14.85 -9.83
C LEU A 68 5.93 -14.52 -8.93
N SER A 69 4.74 -14.38 -9.50
CA SER A 69 3.52 -14.13 -8.71
C SER A 69 3.20 -15.28 -7.76
N LEU A 70 3.33 -16.53 -8.24
CA LEU A 70 3.10 -17.73 -7.42
C LEU A 70 4.12 -17.84 -6.28
N LEU A 71 5.40 -17.62 -6.59
CA LEU A 71 6.47 -17.62 -5.60
C LEU A 71 6.28 -16.53 -4.56
N PHE A 72 5.91 -15.31 -4.99
CA PHE A 72 5.59 -14.21 -4.07
C PHE A 72 4.45 -14.56 -3.12
N PHE A 73 3.34 -15.13 -3.62
CA PHE A 73 2.21 -15.53 -2.76
C PHE A 73 2.60 -16.66 -1.80
N TYR A 74 3.42 -17.61 -2.24
CA TYR A 74 3.95 -18.66 -1.39
C TYR A 74 4.82 -18.10 -0.26
N LEU A 75 5.82 -17.28 -0.60
CA LEU A 75 6.73 -16.67 0.38
C LEU A 75 5.97 -15.76 1.35
N ARG A 76 5.00 -14.97 0.86
CA ARG A 76 4.16 -14.14 1.71
C ARG A 76 3.41 -14.97 2.75
N THR A 77 2.78 -16.07 2.32
CA THR A 77 2.06 -16.99 3.22
C THR A 77 3.01 -17.65 4.22
N LEU A 78 4.19 -18.08 3.78
CA LEU A 78 5.21 -18.66 4.65
C LEU A 78 5.68 -17.65 5.71
N PHE A 79 5.99 -16.43 5.30
CA PHE A 79 6.51 -15.39 6.20
C PHE A 79 5.45 -14.87 7.16
N ASP A 80 4.17 -14.91 6.76
CA ASP A 80 3.04 -14.72 7.67
C ASP A 80 2.96 -15.83 8.72
N ALA A 81 3.08 -17.09 8.31
CA ALA A 81 3.06 -18.22 9.25
C ALA A 81 4.24 -18.22 10.23
N LEU A 82 5.37 -17.63 9.83
CA LEU A 82 6.57 -17.45 10.67
C LEU A 82 6.53 -16.18 11.53
N ASP A 83 5.48 -15.35 11.41
CA ASP A 83 5.34 -14.06 12.10
C ASP A 83 6.52 -13.09 11.87
N ILE A 84 7.11 -13.13 10.67
CA ILE A 84 8.24 -12.26 10.28
C ILE A 84 7.86 -11.13 9.33
N ARG A 85 6.55 -10.88 9.17
CA ARG A 85 6.01 -9.83 8.29
C ARG A 85 5.30 -8.75 9.09
N ASN A 86 6.01 -7.66 9.40
CA ASN A 86 5.42 -6.45 9.95
C ASN A 86 6.36 -5.24 9.82
N SER A 87 6.22 -4.48 8.73
CA SER A 87 7.10 -3.33 8.47
C SER A 87 7.01 -2.23 9.53
N LYS A 88 5.88 -2.11 10.24
CA LYS A 88 5.72 -1.12 11.33
C LYS A 88 6.65 -1.42 12.52
N TYR A 89 7.01 -2.69 12.73
CA TYR A 89 7.94 -3.13 13.76
C TYR A 89 9.35 -3.43 13.21
N GLY A 90 9.66 -3.00 11.98
CA GLY A 90 10.98 -3.22 11.36
C GLY A 90 11.19 -4.62 10.76
N LEU A 91 10.15 -5.43 10.66
CA LEU A 91 10.18 -6.74 10.00
C LEU A 91 9.92 -6.62 8.48
N LEU A 92 9.80 -7.75 7.79
CA LEU A 92 9.66 -7.76 6.33
C LEU A 92 8.35 -7.10 5.87
N SER A 93 8.44 -6.35 4.77
CA SER A 93 7.30 -5.77 4.07
C SER A 93 7.00 -6.60 2.82
N SER A 94 5.82 -6.46 2.24
CA SER A 94 5.52 -7.11 0.95
C SER A 94 6.51 -6.75 -0.15
N TYR A 95 7.06 -5.53 -0.13
CA TYR A 95 8.08 -5.13 -1.10
C TYR A 95 9.42 -5.84 -0.86
N HIS A 96 9.83 -6.04 0.39
CA HIS A 96 11.03 -6.84 0.70
C HIS A 96 10.88 -8.28 0.20
N ILE A 97 9.70 -8.87 0.33
CA ILE A 97 9.41 -10.23 -0.16
C ILE A 97 9.47 -10.28 -1.68
N LEU A 98 8.93 -9.27 -2.37
CA LEU A 98 9.00 -9.17 -3.84
C LEU A 98 10.44 -9.10 -4.36
N LEU A 99 11.37 -8.50 -3.61
CA LEU A 99 12.78 -8.43 -4.00
C LEU A 99 13.56 -9.71 -3.72
N LEU A 100 13.03 -10.60 -2.87
CA LEU A 100 13.62 -11.91 -2.55
C LEU A 100 13.10 -13.04 -3.46
N ALA A 101 11.96 -12.82 -4.11
CA ALA A 101 11.34 -13.75 -5.05
C ALA A 101 12.05 -13.71 -6.42
#